data_AF-A0A3N1Y311-F1
#
_entry.id   AF-A0A3N1Y311-F1
#
_cell.length_a   1.000
_cell.length_b   1.000
_cell.length_c   1.000
_cell.angle_alpha   90.00
_cell.angle_beta   90.00
_cell.angle_gamma   90.00
#
_symmetry.space_group_name_H-M   'P 1'
#
loop_
_entity.id
_entity.type
_entity.pdbx_description
1 polymer ?
#
loop_
_entity_poly.entity_id
_entity_poly.type
_entity_poly.pdbx_seq_one_letter_code
_entity_poly.pdbx_strand_id
1 'polypeptide(L)'
;MDALVTKAYCLAHPVEIVRLFGAGAWLRALLSRRRTLLAIVAERDRHHRVPLPGAPGRAYCVSALIEEAVAAFYRRAARRFRHIPEAAALFDHLAEEEREHAHLMIVCLHAARLPEAGGYVPTVGDPEVRELLARLRALRRGVETMTLEEALAAAEALERGEANVIFGRLLEQVGAPQAAFLRARLAEVEDHTEYVPRRIAELRRGIGLDGAA
;
A
#
# COMPACT_ATOMS: atom_id res chain seq x y z
N MET A 1 0.68 12.72 -6.83
CA MET A 1 1.06 11.30 -6.97
C MET A 1 0.49 10.78 -8.28
N ASP A 2 1.31 10.06 -9.04
CA ASP A 2 0.79 9.23 -10.12
C ASP A 2 0.35 7.92 -9.47
N ALA A 3 -0.97 7.76 -9.31
CA ALA A 3 -1.55 6.48 -8.89
C ALA A 3 -0.98 5.32 -9.70
N LEU A 4 -0.86 4.12 -9.11
CA LEU A 4 -0.44 2.88 -9.78
C LEU A 4 -1.10 2.71 -11.16
N VAL A 5 -2.36 3.16 -11.26
CA VAL A 5 -3.03 3.41 -12.53
C VAL A 5 -3.62 4.82 -12.53
N THR A 6 -2.92 5.75 -13.19
CA THR A 6 -3.38 7.14 -13.30
C THR A 6 -4.60 7.28 -14.23
N LYS A 7 -5.28 8.42 -14.14
CA LYS A 7 -6.34 8.77 -15.09
C LYS A 7 -5.80 8.92 -16.52
N ALA A 8 -4.58 9.46 -16.67
CA ALA A 8 -3.90 9.55 -17.96
C ALA A 8 -3.66 8.16 -18.55
N TYR A 9 -3.23 7.20 -17.72
CA TYR A 9 -3.09 5.80 -18.12
C TYR A 9 -4.44 5.20 -18.56
N CYS A 10 -5.52 5.44 -17.80
CA CYS A 10 -6.86 4.96 -18.17
C CYS A 10 -7.35 5.51 -19.53
N LEU A 11 -6.94 6.73 -19.89
CA LEU A 11 -7.24 7.35 -21.18
C LEU A 11 -6.37 6.79 -22.31
N ALA A 12 -5.11 6.47 -22.03
CA ALA A 12 -4.17 5.91 -23.00
C ALA A 12 -4.44 4.42 -23.31
N HIS A 13 -4.96 3.67 -22.34
CA HIS A 13 -5.16 2.20 -22.43
C HIS A 13 -6.61 1.74 -22.20
N PRO A 14 -7.63 2.36 -22.84
CA PRO A 14 -9.04 2.12 -22.50
C PRO A 14 -9.47 0.67 -22.78
N VAL A 15 -9.02 0.05 -23.88
CA VAL A 15 -9.36 -1.33 -24.23
C VAL A 15 -8.87 -2.31 -23.17
N GLU A 16 -7.64 -2.12 -22.69
CA GLU A 16 -7.05 -2.98 -21.68
C GLU A 16 -7.79 -2.85 -20.33
N ILE A 17 -8.04 -1.63 -19.87
CA ILE A 17 -8.77 -1.38 -18.62
C ILE A 17 -10.19 -1.93 -18.68
N VAL A 18 -10.91 -1.74 -19.79
CA VAL A 18 -12.26 -2.28 -19.97
C VAL A 18 -12.24 -3.81 -20.01
N ARG A 19 -11.26 -4.42 -20.67
CA ARG A 19 -11.13 -5.89 -20.72
C ARG A 19 -10.85 -6.48 -19.34
N LEU A 20 -9.98 -5.85 -18.56
CA LEU A 20 -9.55 -6.38 -17.25
C LEU A 20 -10.55 -6.09 -16.13
N PHE A 21 -11.12 -4.89 -16.11
CA PHE A 21 -11.91 -4.37 -14.99
C PHE A 21 -13.34 -3.96 -15.39
N GLY A 22 -13.71 -4.00 -16.66
CA GLY A 22 -15.05 -3.66 -17.14
C GLY A 22 -15.26 -2.15 -17.36
N ALA A 23 -16.18 -1.84 -18.28
CA ALA A 23 -16.48 -0.46 -18.70
C ALA A 23 -16.96 0.44 -17.55
N GLY A 24 -17.70 -0.11 -16.59
CA GLY A 24 -18.17 0.64 -15.43
C GLY A 24 -17.04 1.13 -14.52
N ALA A 25 -15.99 0.32 -14.33
CA ALA A 25 -14.83 0.70 -13.52
C ALA A 25 -13.99 1.77 -14.23
N TRP A 26 -13.76 1.59 -15.54
CA TRP A 26 -13.09 2.57 -16.39
C TRP A 26 -13.80 3.93 -16.37
N LEU A 27 -15.11 3.96 -16.62
CA LEU A 27 -15.88 5.21 -16.64
C LEU A 27 -15.84 5.91 -15.28
N ARG A 28 -16.02 5.18 -14.17
CA ARG A 28 -15.93 5.76 -12.83
C ARG A 28 -14.53 6.31 -12.54
N ALA A 29 -13.46 5.64 -12.99
CA ALA A 29 -12.10 6.13 -12.81
C ALA A 29 -11.86 7.44 -13.56
N LEU A 30 -12.43 7.59 -14.77
CA LEU A 30 -12.35 8.84 -15.52
C LEU A 30 -13.17 9.97 -14.91
N LEU A 31 -14.36 9.67 -14.38
CA LEU A 31 -15.26 10.68 -13.82
C LEU A 31 -14.90 11.07 -12.38
N SER A 32 -14.18 10.21 -11.66
CA SER A 32 -13.79 10.47 -10.28
C SER A 32 -12.70 11.53 -10.19
N ARG A 33 -12.86 12.46 -9.24
CA ARG A 33 -11.84 13.46 -8.88
C ARG A 33 -10.91 13.01 -7.77
N ARG A 34 -11.31 12.00 -6.98
CA ARG A 34 -10.65 11.65 -5.70
C ARG A 34 -10.35 10.16 -5.53
N ARG A 35 -10.82 9.31 -6.44
CA ARG A 35 -10.67 7.84 -6.33
C ARG A 35 -9.88 7.34 -7.53
N THR A 36 -8.89 6.51 -7.25
CA THR A 36 -8.09 5.83 -8.25
C THR A 36 -8.85 4.62 -8.80
N LEU A 37 -8.39 4.06 -9.92
CA LEU A 37 -9.00 2.85 -10.50
C LEU A 37 -9.00 1.70 -9.47
N LEU A 38 -7.90 1.51 -8.74
CA LEU A 38 -7.78 0.48 -7.70
C LEU A 38 -8.80 0.66 -6.59
N ALA A 39 -8.99 1.87 -6.08
CA ALA A 39 -9.99 2.13 -5.05
C ALA A 39 -11.41 1.77 -5.52
N ILE A 40 -11.74 2.10 -6.79
CA ILE A 40 -13.04 1.79 -7.40
C ILE A 40 -13.23 0.29 -7.58
N VAL A 41 -12.21 -0.42 -8.07
CA VAL A 41 -12.26 -1.87 -8.27
C VAL A 41 -12.34 -2.59 -6.93
N ALA A 42 -11.54 -2.20 -5.94
CA ALA A 42 -11.56 -2.77 -4.60
C ALA A 42 -12.93 -2.59 -3.91
N GLU A 43 -13.54 -1.42 -4.00
CA GLU A 43 -14.89 -1.17 -3.48
C GLU A 43 -15.94 -2.04 -4.17
N ARG A 44 -15.89 -2.13 -5.51
CA ARG A 44 -16.79 -3.00 -6.27
C ARG A 44 -16.63 -4.46 -5.84
N ASP A 45 -15.39 -4.94 -5.72
CA ASP A 45 -15.12 -6.34 -5.45
C ASP A 45 -15.53 -6.73 -4.02
N ARG A 46 -15.40 -5.80 -3.05
CA ARG A 46 -16.00 -5.94 -1.70
C ARG A 46 -17.52 -6.12 -1.71
N HIS A 47 -18.22 -5.58 -2.72
CA HIS A 47 -19.69 -5.64 -2.81
C HIS A 47 -20.23 -6.81 -3.66
N HIS A 48 -19.47 -7.32 -4.63
CA HIS A 48 -20.04 -8.13 -5.71
C HIS A 48 -19.46 -9.55 -5.88
N ARG A 49 -18.50 -10.00 -5.06
CA ARG A 49 -17.92 -11.34 -5.22
C ARG A 49 -17.73 -12.08 -3.89
N VAL A 50 -17.90 -13.41 -3.93
CA VAL A 50 -17.43 -14.29 -2.86
C VAL A 50 -15.89 -14.19 -2.84
N PRO A 51 -15.27 -13.72 -1.75
CA PRO A 51 -13.81 -13.63 -1.67
C PRO A 51 -13.18 -15.01 -1.82
N LEU A 52 -11.90 -15.07 -2.21
CA LEU A 52 -11.15 -16.32 -2.24
C LEU A 52 -11.33 -17.04 -0.89
N PRO A 53 -11.88 -18.26 -0.87
CA PRO A 53 -12.21 -18.91 0.39
C PRO A 53 -10.94 -19.41 1.11
N GLY A 54 -11.08 -19.68 2.40
CA GLY A 54 -10.04 -20.35 3.17
C GLY A 54 -8.85 -19.47 3.54
N ALA A 55 -7.71 -20.12 3.77
CA ALA A 55 -6.52 -19.46 4.30
C ALA A 55 -5.91 -18.43 3.31
N PRO A 56 -5.81 -18.69 2.00
CA PRO A 56 -5.25 -17.73 1.04
C PRO A 56 -6.01 -16.40 1.00
N GLY A 57 -7.34 -16.42 1.02
CA GLY A 57 -8.11 -15.17 1.07
C GLY A 57 -7.90 -14.40 2.37
N ARG A 58 -7.73 -15.10 3.50
CA ARG A 58 -7.36 -14.45 4.76
C ARG A 58 -6.00 -13.77 4.67
N ALA A 59 -5.03 -14.34 3.96
CA ALA A 59 -3.71 -13.73 3.80
C ALA A 59 -3.76 -12.38 3.09
N TYR A 60 -4.50 -12.26 1.98
CA TYR A 60 -4.68 -10.97 1.30
C TYR A 60 -5.41 -9.95 2.18
N CYS A 61 -6.41 -10.38 2.96
CA CYS A 61 -7.07 -9.51 3.94
C CYS A 61 -6.11 -9.03 5.04
N VAL A 62 -5.20 -9.90 5.50
CA VAL A 62 -4.18 -9.56 6.51
C VAL A 62 -3.19 -8.57 5.94
N SER A 63 -2.66 -8.81 4.73
CA SER A 63 -1.73 -7.87 4.10
C SER A 63 -2.40 -6.52 3.85
N ALA A 64 -3.62 -6.49 3.31
CA ALA A 64 -4.39 -5.25 3.16
C ALA A 64 -4.58 -4.50 4.50
N LEU A 65 -4.76 -5.22 5.61
CA LEU A 65 -4.88 -4.64 6.95
C LEU A 65 -3.55 -4.06 7.44
N ILE A 66 -2.44 -4.72 7.14
CA ILE A 66 -1.09 -4.24 7.45
C ILE A 66 -0.84 -2.92 6.71
N GLU A 67 -1.07 -2.88 5.39
CA GLU A 67 -0.85 -1.66 4.60
C GLU A 67 -1.74 -0.50 5.07
N GLU A 68 -3.03 -0.75 5.37
CA GLU A 68 -3.89 0.30 5.95
C GLU A 68 -3.40 0.78 7.31
N ALA A 69 -2.79 -0.09 8.12
CA ALA A 69 -2.23 0.30 9.41
C ALA A 69 -0.98 1.18 9.25
N VAL A 70 -0.11 0.86 8.30
CA VAL A 70 1.05 1.70 7.92
C VAL A 70 0.57 3.05 7.36
N ALA A 71 -0.37 3.04 6.42
CA ALA A 71 -0.99 4.26 5.89
C ALA A 71 -1.64 5.14 6.97
N ALA A 72 -2.19 4.51 8.02
CA ALA A 72 -2.77 5.23 9.15
C ALA A 72 -1.70 5.84 10.07
N PHE A 73 -0.54 5.19 10.21
CA PHE A 73 0.62 5.77 10.89
C PHE A 73 1.12 7.01 10.13
N TYR A 74 1.39 6.90 8.82
CA TYR A 74 1.85 8.02 8.01
C TYR A 74 0.88 9.20 7.99
N ARG A 75 -0.44 8.96 7.84
CA ARG A 75 -1.48 10.01 7.98
C ARG A 75 -1.47 10.73 9.32
N ARG A 76 -1.07 10.06 10.41
CA ARG A 76 -0.95 10.71 11.72
C ARG A 76 0.34 11.51 11.80
N ALA A 77 1.45 10.97 11.30
CA ALA A 77 2.72 11.66 11.24
C ALA A 77 2.60 12.96 10.44
N ALA A 78 1.95 12.93 9.27
CA ALA A 78 1.68 14.13 8.47
C ALA A 78 0.94 15.22 9.27
N ARG A 79 -0.10 14.84 10.01
CA ARG A 79 -0.86 15.78 10.86
C ARG A 79 -0.05 16.31 12.04
N ARG A 80 0.80 15.47 12.63
CA ARG A 80 1.66 15.82 13.77
C ARG A 80 2.77 16.80 13.37
N PHE A 81 3.33 16.61 12.18
CA PHE A 81 4.42 17.42 11.63
C PHE A 81 3.93 18.47 10.62
N ARG A 82 2.63 18.82 10.61
CA ARG A 82 2.04 19.83 9.72
C ARG A 82 2.70 21.22 9.73
N HIS A 83 3.48 21.51 10.76
CA HIS A 83 4.24 22.75 10.93
C HIS A 83 5.57 22.73 10.16
N ILE A 84 6.00 21.57 9.66
CA ILE A 84 7.14 21.35 8.76
C ILE A 84 6.54 20.83 7.44
N PRO A 85 6.18 21.72 6.49
CA PRO A 85 5.41 21.37 5.30
C PRO A 85 6.00 20.23 4.48
N GLU A 86 7.32 20.17 4.36
CA GLU A 86 8.05 19.15 3.61
C GLU A 86 7.91 17.77 4.26
N ALA A 87 7.99 17.69 5.59
CA ALA A 87 7.77 16.45 6.34
C ALA A 87 6.32 16.00 6.25
N ALA A 88 5.37 16.93 6.39
CA ALA A 88 3.95 16.64 6.25
C ALA A 88 3.62 16.12 4.85
N ALA A 89 4.15 16.74 3.81
CA ALA A 89 3.98 16.31 2.42
C ALA A 89 4.58 14.94 2.16
N LEU A 90 5.77 14.65 2.70
CA LEU A 90 6.37 13.31 2.61
C LEU A 90 5.47 12.25 3.25
N PHE A 91 5.04 12.47 4.50
CA PHE A 91 4.19 11.49 5.19
C PHE A 91 2.80 11.35 4.56
N ASP A 92 2.19 12.42 4.07
CA ASP A 92 0.92 12.31 3.34
C ASP A 92 1.08 11.50 2.05
N HIS A 93 2.19 11.69 1.35
CA HIS A 93 2.51 10.93 0.14
C HIS A 93 2.67 9.43 0.43
N LEU A 94 3.49 9.06 1.41
CA LEU A 94 3.65 7.66 1.84
C LEU A 94 2.31 7.06 2.29
N ALA A 95 1.46 7.86 2.97
CA ALA A 95 0.14 7.38 3.40
C ALA A 95 -0.86 7.15 2.26
N GLU A 96 -0.64 7.75 1.10
CA GLU A 96 -1.42 7.50 -0.12
C GLU A 96 -0.92 6.23 -0.83
N GLU A 97 0.40 6.06 -0.94
CA GLU A 97 1.03 4.87 -1.51
C GLU A 97 0.58 3.60 -0.77
N GLU A 98 0.68 3.57 0.56
CA GLU A 98 0.25 2.40 1.33
C GLU A 98 -1.25 2.11 1.26
N ARG A 99 -2.07 3.14 1.00
CA ARG A 99 -3.50 2.91 0.71
C ARG A 99 -3.71 2.28 -0.66
N GLU A 100 -2.90 2.63 -1.64
CA GLU A 100 -2.95 1.95 -2.94
C GLU A 100 -2.49 0.50 -2.84
N HIS A 101 -1.47 0.21 -2.05
CA HIS A 101 -1.04 -1.16 -1.72
C HIS A 101 -2.16 -1.98 -1.06
N ALA A 102 -2.85 -1.39 -0.08
CA ALA A 102 -4.02 -2.02 0.53
C ALA A 102 -5.12 -2.34 -0.49
N HIS A 103 -5.45 -1.40 -1.38
CA HIS A 103 -6.43 -1.63 -2.43
C HIS A 103 -5.98 -2.73 -3.40
N LEU A 104 -4.70 -2.73 -3.78
CA LEU A 104 -4.11 -3.77 -4.61
C LEU A 104 -4.31 -5.15 -3.99
N MET A 105 -4.05 -5.32 -2.69
CA MET A 105 -4.27 -6.59 -2.00
C MET A 105 -5.74 -7.04 -2.03
N ILE A 106 -6.69 -6.10 -1.93
CA ILE A 106 -8.12 -6.41 -2.10
C ILE A 106 -8.44 -6.81 -3.55
N VAL A 107 -7.87 -6.14 -4.54
CA VAL A 107 -8.08 -6.55 -5.95
C VAL A 107 -7.48 -7.93 -6.20
N CYS A 108 -6.28 -8.20 -5.67
CA CYS A 108 -5.64 -9.52 -5.72
C CYS A 108 -6.46 -10.59 -5.02
N LEU A 109 -7.09 -10.30 -3.87
CA LEU A 109 -8.02 -11.23 -3.20
C LEU A 109 -9.12 -11.75 -4.13
N HIS A 110 -9.64 -10.90 -5.02
CA HIS A 110 -10.75 -11.25 -5.92
C HIS A 110 -10.31 -11.67 -7.33
N ALA A 111 -9.03 -11.52 -7.64
CA ALA A 111 -8.40 -11.97 -8.88
C ALA A 111 -7.55 -13.25 -8.70
N ALA A 112 -7.11 -13.55 -7.47
CA ALA A 112 -6.27 -14.70 -7.18
C ALA A 112 -7.01 -16.01 -7.47
N ARG A 113 -6.26 -16.98 -8.01
CA ARG A 113 -6.68 -18.38 -8.02
C ARG A 113 -6.22 -19.01 -6.70
N LEU A 114 -6.83 -20.12 -6.31
CA LEU A 114 -6.32 -20.90 -5.18
C LEU A 114 -4.85 -21.26 -5.49
N PRO A 115 -3.91 -20.97 -4.59
CA PRO A 115 -2.53 -21.40 -4.78
C PRO A 115 -2.50 -22.92 -4.93
N GLU A 116 -1.61 -23.42 -5.78
CA GLU A 116 -1.24 -24.84 -5.76
C GLU A 116 -0.72 -25.21 -4.36
N ALA A 117 -0.79 -26.48 -3.99
CA ALA A 117 -0.39 -26.94 -2.66
C ALA A 117 1.02 -26.43 -2.30
N GLY A 118 1.15 -25.68 -1.19
CA GLY A 118 2.43 -25.15 -0.71
C GLY A 118 2.64 -23.63 -0.79
N GLY A 119 1.64 -22.85 -1.25
CA GLY A 119 1.72 -21.38 -1.23
C GLY A 119 1.89 -20.78 0.19
N TYR A 120 2.54 -19.61 0.29
CA TYR A 120 2.70 -18.88 1.56
C TYR A 120 1.38 -18.24 1.98
N VAL A 121 0.86 -18.61 3.15
CA VAL A 121 -0.46 -18.18 3.62
C VAL A 121 -0.38 -17.63 5.05
N PRO A 122 0.00 -16.36 5.22
CA PRO A 122 0.04 -15.73 6.54
C PRO A 122 -1.37 -15.61 7.11
N THR A 123 -1.48 -15.80 8.42
CA THR A 123 -2.73 -15.69 9.16
C THR A 123 -2.60 -14.75 10.34
N VAL A 124 -3.70 -14.11 10.76
CA VAL A 124 -3.74 -13.37 12.04
C VAL A 124 -3.51 -14.27 13.26
N GLY A 125 -3.49 -15.59 13.09
CA GLY A 125 -3.10 -16.53 14.13
C GLY A 125 -1.59 -16.67 14.25
N ASP A 126 -0.82 -16.23 13.26
CA ASP A 126 0.63 -16.37 13.28
C ASP A 126 1.21 -15.37 14.28
N PRO A 127 2.11 -15.80 15.20
CA PRO A 127 2.69 -14.92 16.20
C PRO A 127 3.33 -13.67 15.61
N GLU A 128 4.08 -13.83 14.51
CA GLU A 128 4.77 -12.76 13.78
C GLU A 128 3.80 -11.70 13.26
N VAL A 129 2.69 -12.12 12.64
CA VAL A 129 1.64 -11.20 12.15
C VAL A 129 0.95 -10.48 13.30
N ARG A 130 0.65 -11.18 14.40
CA ARG A 130 0.04 -10.56 15.59
C ARG A 130 0.96 -9.53 16.21
N GLU A 131 2.24 -9.86 16.34
CA GLU A 131 3.25 -8.97 16.86
C GLU A 131 3.44 -7.75 15.95
N LEU A 132 3.52 -7.94 14.64
CA LEU A 132 3.57 -6.86 13.66
C LEU A 132 2.36 -5.92 13.79
N LEU A 133 1.13 -6.44 13.82
CA LEU A 133 -0.07 -5.63 14.00
C LEU A 133 -0.09 -4.91 15.36
N ALA A 134 0.43 -5.53 16.41
CA ALA A 134 0.57 -4.90 17.72
C ALA A 134 1.60 -3.76 17.69
N ARG A 135 2.78 -3.99 17.08
CA ARG A 135 3.83 -2.99 16.84
C ARG A 135 3.28 -1.79 16.05
N LEU A 136 2.57 -2.04 14.96
CA LEU A 136 1.92 -0.98 14.15
C LEU A 136 0.90 -0.18 14.95
N ARG A 137 0.09 -0.84 15.79
CA ARG A 137 -0.86 -0.14 16.67
C ARG A 137 -0.14 0.72 17.71
N ALA A 138 0.97 0.23 18.27
CA ALA A 138 1.78 0.97 19.24
C ALA A 138 2.43 2.19 18.58
N LEU A 139 3.10 2.00 17.43
CA LEU A 139 3.67 3.07 16.61
C LEU A 139 2.63 4.15 16.32
N ARG A 140 1.46 3.77 15.80
CA ARG A 140 0.36 4.69 15.48
C ARG A 140 -0.13 5.50 16.70
N ARG A 141 -0.10 4.92 17.91
CA ARG A 141 -0.47 5.62 19.15
C ARG A 141 0.65 6.53 19.63
N GLY A 142 1.91 6.13 19.45
CA GLY A 142 3.09 6.87 19.88
C GLY A 142 3.45 8.08 19.01
N VAL A 143 2.89 8.19 17.78
CA VAL A 143 3.18 9.31 16.86
C VAL A 143 3.09 10.69 17.53
N GLU A 144 2.10 10.91 18.40
CA GLU A 144 1.88 12.23 18.99
C GLU A 144 3.05 12.71 19.86
N THR A 145 3.77 11.76 20.47
CA THR A 145 4.92 12.04 21.34
C THR A 145 6.27 11.91 20.64
N MET A 146 6.30 11.45 19.39
CA MET A 146 7.53 11.31 18.62
C MET A 146 8.09 12.67 18.18
N THR A 147 9.40 12.78 18.20
CA THR A 147 10.17 13.75 17.41
C THR A 147 10.08 13.42 15.93
N LEU A 148 10.42 14.38 15.06
CA LEU A 148 10.45 14.12 13.63
C LEU A 148 11.46 13.01 13.28
N GLU A 149 12.63 13.02 13.90
CA GLU A 149 13.67 12.02 13.64
C GLU A 149 13.22 10.61 14.02
N GLU A 150 12.56 10.44 15.17
CA GLU A 150 11.98 9.14 15.57
C GLU A 150 10.90 8.66 14.58
N ALA A 151 10.09 9.58 14.05
CA ALA A 151 9.07 9.24 13.06
C ALA A 151 9.66 8.86 11.70
N LEU A 152 10.74 9.52 11.27
CA LEU A 152 11.48 9.19 10.05
C LEU A 152 12.20 7.84 10.18
N ALA A 153 12.85 7.59 11.32
CA ALA A 153 13.47 6.29 11.61
C ALA A 153 12.43 5.15 11.65
N ALA A 154 11.25 5.41 12.21
CA ALA A 154 10.13 4.46 12.18
C ALA A 154 9.66 4.19 10.75
N ALA A 155 9.58 5.21 9.89
CA ALA A 155 9.27 5.03 8.47
C ALA A 155 10.29 4.13 7.76
N GLU A 156 11.59 4.41 7.91
CA GLU A 156 12.67 3.57 7.33
C GLU A 156 12.62 2.12 7.85
N ALA A 157 12.18 1.90 9.10
CA ALA A 157 12.03 0.56 9.66
C ALA A 157 10.80 -0.18 9.11
N LEU A 158 9.71 0.54 8.83
CA LEU A 158 8.50 -0.04 8.23
C LEU A 158 8.77 -0.49 6.80
N GLU A 159 9.45 0.32 6.00
CA GLU A 159 9.75 0.00 4.60
C GLU A 159 10.77 -1.14 4.45
N ARG A 160 11.66 -1.32 5.43
CA ARG A 160 12.58 -2.47 5.47
C ARG A 160 11.98 -3.70 6.16
N GLY A 161 10.77 -3.57 6.68
CA GLY A 161 10.17 -4.51 7.62
C GLY A 161 9.45 -5.69 6.98
N GLU A 162 8.96 -6.57 7.85
CA GLU A 162 8.21 -7.79 7.52
C GLU A 162 6.95 -7.54 6.65
N ALA A 163 6.38 -6.32 6.68
CA ALA A 163 5.22 -5.94 5.88
C ALA A 163 5.50 -6.10 4.37
N ASN A 164 6.61 -5.53 3.88
CA ASN A 164 7.00 -5.61 2.47
C ASN A 164 7.36 -7.05 2.04
N VAL A 165 7.92 -7.85 2.95
CA VAL A 165 8.19 -9.27 2.69
C VAL A 165 6.90 -10.08 2.53
N ILE A 166 5.92 -9.85 3.41
CA ILE A 166 4.60 -10.50 3.34
C ILE A 166 3.89 -10.11 2.04
N PHE A 167 3.89 -8.83 1.71
CA PHE A 167 3.28 -8.27 0.51
C PHE A 167 3.90 -8.87 -0.77
N GLY A 168 5.23 -8.85 -0.89
CA GLY A 168 5.94 -9.41 -2.04
C GLY A 168 5.63 -10.89 -2.27
N ARG A 169 5.66 -11.71 -1.20
CA ARG A 169 5.37 -13.16 -1.28
C ARG A 169 3.93 -13.48 -1.65
N LEU A 170 2.97 -12.62 -1.32
CA LEU A 170 1.57 -12.79 -1.74
C LEU A 170 1.37 -12.41 -3.20
N LEU A 171 2.05 -11.37 -3.68
CA LEU A 171 1.99 -10.98 -5.09
C LEU A 171 2.55 -12.03 -6.05
N GLU A 172 3.52 -12.83 -5.61
CA GLU A 172 4.06 -13.95 -6.40
C GLU A 172 3.00 -15.04 -6.68
N GLN A 173 1.95 -15.13 -5.86
CA GLN A 173 0.94 -16.19 -5.95
C GLN A 173 -0.20 -15.86 -6.91
N VAL A 174 -0.23 -14.66 -7.50
CA VAL A 174 -1.36 -14.24 -8.31
C VAL A 174 -1.18 -14.61 -9.79
N GLY A 175 -1.85 -15.69 -10.21
CA GLY A 175 -1.79 -16.21 -11.58
C GLY A 175 -2.83 -15.64 -12.57
N ALA A 176 -3.59 -14.60 -12.22
CA ALA A 176 -4.65 -14.06 -13.08
C ALA A 176 -4.18 -12.84 -13.90
N PRO A 177 -4.69 -12.63 -15.13
CA PRO A 177 -4.29 -11.52 -15.99
C PRO A 177 -4.42 -10.13 -15.35
N GLN A 178 -5.46 -9.91 -14.54
CA GLN A 178 -5.64 -8.66 -13.79
C GLN A 178 -4.50 -8.41 -12.80
N ALA A 179 -4.06 -9.46 -12.13
CA ALA A 179 -3.01 -9.33 -11.13
C ALA A 179 -1.61 -9.29 -11.74
N ALA A 180 -1.40 -9.98 -12.87
CA ALA A 180 -0.17 -9.82 -13.65
C ALA A 180 -0.01 -8.37 -14.14
N PHE A 181 -1.10 -7.74 -14.61
CA PHE A 181 -1.13 -6.32 -14.95
C PHE A 181 -0.75 -5.45 -13.74
N LEU A 182 -1.38 -5.67 -12.59
CA LEU A 182 -1.11 -4.86 -11.39
C LEU A 182 0.30 -5.09 -10.82
N ARG A 183 0.82 -6.31 -10.88
CA ARG A 183 2.21 -6.63 -10.50
C ARG A 183 3.20 -5.92 -11.42
N ALA A 184 2.93 -5.89 -12.74
CA ALA A 184 3.77 -5.14 -13.67
C ALA A 184 3.74 -3.64 -13.38
N ARG A 185 2.57 -3.08 -13.06
CA ARG A 185 2.46 -1.67 -12.62
C ARG A 185 3.24 -1.40 -11.33
N LEU A 186 3.17 -2.30 -10.36
CA LEU A 186 3.92 -2.18 -9.11
C LEU A 186 5.43 -2.27 -9.32
N ALA A 187 5.90 -3.17 -10.19
CA ALA A 187 7.32 -3.28 -10.54
C ALA A 187 7.87 -2.04 -11.28
N GLU A 188 6.98 -1.17 -11.79
CA GLU A 188 7.34 0.12 -12.39
C GLU A 188 7.37 1.27 -11.37
N VAL A 189 6.88 1.06 -10.14
CA VAL A 189 7.02 2.00 -9.04
C VAL A 189 8.38 1.78 -8.37
N GLU A 190 9.06 2.86 -7.96
CA GLU A 190 10.36 2.77 -7.27
C GLU A 190 10.24 1.89 -6.00
N ASP A 191 11.23 1.02 -5.79
CA ASP A 191 11.28 0.15 -4.60
C ASP A 191 11.34 1.01 -3.34
N HIS A 192 10.35 0.85 -2.45
CA HIS A 192 10.25 1.60 -1.21
C HIS A 192 11.52 1.48 -0.33
N THR A 193 12.22 0.34 -0.40
CA THR A 193 13.45 0.11 0.35
C THR A 193 14.61 1.02 -0.09
N GLU A 194 14.56 1.55 -1.31
CA GLU A 194 15.55 2.51 -1.83
C GLU A 194 14.99 3.93 -1.87
N TYR A 195 13.74 4.09 -2.30
CA TYR A 195 13.08 5.38 -2.48
C TYR A 195 12.88 6.12 -1.15
N VAL A 196 12.31 5.46 -0.15
CA VAL A 196 11.93 6.14 1.11
C VAL A 196 13.16 6.63 1.87
N PRO A 197 14.23 5.83 2.08
CA PRO A 197 15.46 6.34 2.69
C PRO A 197 16.08 7.51 1.92
N ARG A 198 16.06 7.47 0.58
CA ARG A 198 16.55 8.59 -0.26
C ARG A 198 15.75 9.86 -0.01
N ARG A 199 14.42 9.79 -0.01
CA ARG A 199 13.52 10.94 0.25
C ARG A 199 13.67 11.47 1.66
N ILE A 200 13.87 10.60 2.64
CA ILE A 200 14.14 11.01 4.02
C ILE A 200 15.50 11.72 4.11
N ALA A 201 16.54 11.21 3.45
CA ALA A 201 17.85 11.89 3.40
C ALA A 201 17.77 13.26 2.70
N GLU A 202 16.99 13.37 1.62
CA GLU A 202 16.70 14.65 0.96
C GLU A 202 15.97 15.63 1.90
N LEU A 203 14.97 15.14 2.65
CA LEU A 203 14.27 15.93 3.65
C LEU A 203 15.24 16.40 4.75
N ARG A 204 16.00 15.49 5.36
CA ARG A 204 16.96 15.81 6.44
C ARG A 204 17.93 16.91 6.01
N ARG A 205 18.48 16.84 4.79
CA ARG A 205 19.29 17.91 4.19
C ARG A 205 18.53 19.23 4.05
N GLY A 206 17.30 19.17 3.54
CA GLY A 206 16.48 20.35 3.27
C GLY A 206 16.07 21.14 4.51
N ILE A 207 15.84 20.46 5.65
CA ILE A 207 15.42 21.08 6.91
C ILE A 207 16.56 21.22 7.94
N GLY A 208 17.79 20.91 7.55
CA GLY A 208 18.99 21.11 8.39
C GLY A 208 19.12 20.13 9.56
N LEU A 209 18.55 18.92 9.47
CA LEU A 209 18.69 17.89 10.51
C LEU A 209 20.02 17.14 10.48
N ASP A 210 20.79 17.23 9.38
CA ASP A 210 22.09 16.55 9.23
C ASP A 210 23.23 17.16 10.09
N GLY A 211 22.94 18.17 10.92
CA GLY A 211 23.93 18.95 11.68
C GLY A 211 23.90 18.82 13.20
N ALA A 212 23.16 17.86 13.77
CA ALA A 212 23.12 17.63 15.22
C ALA A 212 23.78 16.30 15.60
N ALA A 213 25.10 16.22 15.41
CA ALA A 213 25.96 15.20 16.02
C ALA A 213 27.24 15.87 16.53
#